data_AF-A0A2K2DBM8-F1
#
_entry.id   AF-A0A2K2DBM8-F1
#
_cell.length_a   1.000
_cell.length_b   1.000
_cell.length_c   1.000
_cell.angle_alpha   90.00
_cell.angle_beta   90.00
_cell.angle_gamma   90.00
#
_symmetry.space_group_name_H-M   'P 1'
#
loop_
_entity.id
_entity.type
_entity.pdbx_description
1 polymer ?
#
loop_
_entity_poly.entity_id
_entity_poly.type
_entity_poly.pdbx_seq_one_letter_code
_entity_poly.pdbx_strand_id
1 'polypeptide(L)'
;MTADERRVPLPANMDLAAGFGVAVLYAAQGCDHHGWQGQGGPFRMAVVSTSYVVGDGVTSARLYLSETGLWGELTSVYYLNACVRNMPSVLVGDALYFTCFGNHIVKYWPHLTCQCLRSQSWTLGDSSEQE
;
A
#
# COMPACT_ATOMS: atom_id res chain seq x y z
N MET A 1 23.07 -18.73 -7.59
CA MET A 1 22.05 -17.68 -7.77
C MET A 1 22.25 -16.66 -6.66
N THR A 2 22.91 -15.54 -6.95
CA THR A 2 22.96 -14.40 -6.05
C THR A 2 21.60 -13.71 -6.12
N ALA A 3 20.92 -13.55 -4.99
CA ALA A 3 19.76 -12.68 -4.94
C ALA A 3 20.23 -11.27 -5.33
N ASP A 4 19.66 -10.72 -6.40
CA ASP A 4 19.95 -9.35 -6.83
C ASP A 4 19.23 -8.40 -5.87
N GLU A 5 19.98 -7.78 -4.95
CA GLU A 5 19.43 -6.82 -4.00
C GLU A 5 19.35 -5.44 -4.68
N ARG A 6 18.14 -5.01 -5.02
CA ARG A 6 17.91 -3.68 -5.57
C ARG A 6 17.49 -2.70 -4.48
N ARG A 7 18.29 -1.65 -4.28
CA ARG A 7 17.97 -0.55 -3.36
C ARG A 7 16.95 0.40 -4.00
N VAL A 8 15.90 0.71 -3.24
CA VAL A 8 14.88 1.70 -3.63
C VAL A 8 15.17 3.01 -2.87
N PRO A 9 15.19 4.17 -3.54
CA PRO A 9 15.40 5.45 -2.88
C PRO A 9 14.25 5.75 -1.92
N LEU A 10 14.51 6.46 -0.82
CA LEU A 10 13.46 6.88 0.10
C LEU A 10 12.49 7.86 -0.60
N PRO A 11 11.16 7.74 -0.38
CA PRO A 11 10.20 8.69 -0.91
C PRO A 11 10.37 10.05 -0.22
N ALA A 12 10.70 11.09 -1.00
CA ALA A 12 10.81 12.45 -0.48
C ALA A 12 9.46 12.95 0.05
N ASN A 13 9.50 13.78 1.10
CA ASN A 13 8.32 14.44 1.70
C ASN A 13 7.25 13.45 2.21
N MET A 14 7.69 12.30 2.72
CA MET A 14 6.83 11.31 3.36
C MET A 14 7.36 11.03 4.76
N ASP A 15 6.51 11.20 5.79
CA ASP A 15 6.85 10.80 7.15
C ASP A 15 6.74 9.28 7.27
N LEU A 16 7.85 8.60 7.53
CA LEU A 16 7.92 7.14 7.72
C LEU A 16 8.27 6.76 9.17
N ALA A 17 8.42 7.74 10.07
CA ALA A 17 8.90 7.50 11.45
C ALA A 17 7.85 6.78 12.31
N ALA A 18 6.57 7.00 12.00
CA ALA A 18 5.42 6.46 12.71
C ALA A 18 5.10 4.98 12.40
N GLY A 19 5.70 4.45 11.33
CA GLY A 19 5.34 3.17 10.74
C GLY A 19 4.74 3.32 9.34
N PHE A 20 4.97 2.33 8.48
CA PHE A 20 4.54 2.34 7.09
C PHE A 20 4.25 0.91 6.60
N GLY A 21 3.33 0.82 5.65
CA GLY A 21 3.01 -0.40 4.91
C GLY A 21 3.67 -0.36 3.54
N VAL A 22 4.14 -1.52 3.08
CA VAL A 22 4.72 -1.68 1.74
C VAL A 22 4.02 -2.81 0.99
N ALA A 23 3.83 -2.62 -0.31
CA ALA A 23 3.41 -3.65 -1.23
C ALA A 23 4.33 -3.64 -2.46
N VAL A 24 4.82 -4.80 -2.88
CA VAL A 24 5.55 -4.94 -4.15
C VAL A 24 4.63 -5.64 -5.15
N LEU A 25 4.45 -5.01 -6.30
CA LEU A 25 3.64 -5.49 -7.41
C LEU A 25 4.59 -5.77 -8.58
N TYR A 26 4.55 -6.97 -9.14
CA TYR A 26 5.27 -7.24 -10.39
C TYR A 26 4.51 -6.63 -11.56
N ALA A 27 5.21 -5.99 -12.49
CA ALA A 27 4.60 -5.70 -13.79
C ALA A 27 4.46 -7.04 -14.51
N ALA A 28 3.25 -7.59 -14.53
CA ALA A 28 2.93 -8.71 -15.42
C ALA A 28 2.93 -8.16 -16.85
N GLN A 29 4.11 -7.96 -17.44
CA GLN A 29 4.22 -7.80 -18.88
C GLN A 29 4.02 -9.19 -19.48
N GLY A 30 3.16 -9.26 -20.51
CA GLY A 30 2.67 -10.47 -21.15
C GLY A 30 3.65 -11.65 -21.06
N CYS A 31 3.13 -12.75 -20.54
CA CYS A 31 3.80 -14.02 -20.35
C CYS A 31 4.40 -14.59 -21.65
N ASP A 32 5.56 -14.08 -22.06
CA ASP A 32 6.45 -14.76 -23.00
C ASP A 32 7.61 -15.32 -22.19
N HIS A 33 7.40 -16.52 -21.65
CA HIS A 33 8.35 -17.25 -20.81
C HIS A 33 9.62 -17.71 -21.54
N HIS A 34 9.90 -17.16 -22.72
CA HIS A 34 11.02 -17.51 -23.57
C HIS A 34 12.06 -16.37 -23.56
N GLY A 35 12.85 -16.30 -22.49
CA GLY A 35 14.16 -15.62 -22.56
C GLY A 35 14.52 -14.61 -21.48
N TRP A 36 14.07 -14.74 -20.22
CA TRP A 36 14.63 -13.93 -19.14
C TRP A 36 15.98 -14.47 -18.64
N GLN A 37 17.03 -14.00 -19.31
CA GLN A 37 18.38 -13.99 -18.76
C GLN A 37 18.52 -12.83 -17.77
N GLY A 38 18.46 -13.15 -16.48
CA GLY A 38 19.41 -12.59 -15.50
C GLY A 38 19.02 -11.37 -14.66
N GLN A 39 17.99 -10.58 -14.98
CA GLN A 39 17.53 -9.50 -14.09
C GLN A 39 16.02 -9.52 -13.93
N GLY A 40 15.54 -9.52 -12.69
CA GLY A 40 14.10 -9.52 -12.39
C GLY A 40 13.41 -8.38 -13.13
N GLY A 41 12.32 -8.68 -13.83
CA GLY A 41 11.58 -7.73 -14.63
C GLY A 41 11.08 -6.51 -13.84
N PRO A 42 10.52 -5.50 -14.52
CA PRO A 42 10.05 -4.31 -13.87
C PRO A 42 9.02 -4.61 -12.78
N PHE A 43 9.12 -3.89 -11.67
CA PHE A 43 8.21 -3.96 -10.55
C PHE A 43 7.77 -2.56 -10.15
N ARG A 44 6.69 -2.52 -9.40
CA ARG A 44 6.11 -1.33 -8.79
C ARG A 44 6.06 -1.55 -7.29
N MET A 45 6.31 -0.52 -6.51
CA MET A 45 6.25 -0.62 -5.04
C MET A 45 5.36 0.49 -4.51
N ALA A 46 4.30 0.13 -3.80
CA ALA A 46 3.46 1.08 -3.09
C ALA A 46 3.94 1.21 -1.66
N VAL A 47 4.07 2.45 -1.18
CA VAL A 47 4.33 2.75 0.23
C VAL A 47 3.17 3.60 0.72
N VAL A 48 2.66 3.24 1.90
CA VAL A 48 1.61 3.99 2.61
C VAL A 48 2.09 4.24 4.03
N SER A 49 1.96 5.47 4.49
CA SER A 49 2.35 5.86 5.85
C SER A 49 1.34 6.83 6.44
N THR A 50 1.25 6.88 7.76
CA THR A 50 0.44 7.87 8.45
C THR A 50 1.32 8.75 9.33
N SER A 51 1.12 10.08 9.28
CA SER A 51 1.79 10.98 10.21
C SER A 51 1.31 10.72 11.65
N TYR A 52 2.25 10.61 12.59
CA TYR A 52 1.96 10.48 14.03
C TYR A 52 1.77 11.83 14.73
N VAL A 53 1.68 12.92 13.97
CA VAL A 53 1.42 14.23 14.58
C VAL A 53 -0.01 14.23 15.14
N VAL A 54 -0.11 14.37 16.46
CA VAL A 54 -1.37 14.38 17.22
C VAL A 54 -2.26 15.48 16.63
N GLY A 55 -3.39 15.09 16.04
CA GLY A 55 -4.36 16.00 15.42
C GLY A 55 -4.29 16.08 13.88
N ASP A 56 -3.23 15.57 13.24
CA ASP A 56 -3.07 15.67 11.79
C ASP A 56 -3.49 14.40 11.05
N GLY A 57 -3.29 13.19 11.60
CA GLY A 57 -3.88 11.94 11.08
C GLY A 57 -3.79 11.75 9.55
N VAL A 58 -2.77 12.31 8.90
CA VAL A 58 -2.71 12.31 7.43
C VAL A 58 -2.09 11.00 6.99
N THR A 59 -2.86 10.19 6.29
CA THR A 59 -2.33 9.02 5.60
C THR A 59 -1.91 9.42 4.20
N SER A 60 -0.64 9.17 3.87
CA SER A 60 -0.05 9.45 2.58
C SER A 60 0.38 8.16 1.88
N ALA A 61 0.37 8.16 0.55
CA ALA A 61 0.97 7.09 -0.24
C ALA A 61 1.68 7.60 -1.49
N ARG A 62 2.62 6.78 -1.95
CA ARG A 62 3.31 6.93 -3.24
C ARG A 62 3.54 5.57 -3.89
N LEU A 63 3.64 5.59 -5.22
CA LEU A 63 4.04 4.45 -6.03
C LEU A 63 5.45 4.66 -6.59
N TYR A 64 6.35 3.73 -6.36
CA TYR A 64 7.63 3.63 -7.03
C TYR A 64 7.50 2.79 -8.30
N LEU A 65 8.13 3.23 -9.38
CA LEU A 65 8.25 2.48 -10.63
C LEU A 65 9.71 2.11 -10.85
N SER A 66 10.01 0.82 -10.94
CA SER A 66 11.39 0.36 -11.13
C SER A 66 11.94 0.66 -12.54
N GLU A 67 11.05 0.88 -13.52
CA GLU A 67 11.44 1.22 -14.90
C GLU A 67 12.12 2.58 -14.97
N THR A 68 11.53 3.58 -14.31
CA THR A 68 12.04 4.95 -14.29
C THR A 68 12.91 5.23 -13.07
N GLY A 69 12.81 4.40 -12.03
CA GLY A 69 13.49 4.62 -10.75
C GLY A 69 12.90 5.79 -9.95
N LEU A 70 11.68 6.23 -10.29
CA LEU A 70 11.04 7.40 -9.71
C LEU A 70 9.83 7.03 -8.85
N TRP A 71 9.62 7.85 -7.83
CA TRP A 71 8.36 7.91 -7.10
C TRP A 71 7.35 8.76 -7.85
N GLY A 72 6.12 8.27 -7.93
CA GLY A 72 4.97 9.02 -8.42
C GLY A 72 4.52 10.11 -7.43
N GLU A 73 3.42 10.75 -7.81
CA GLU A 73 2.83 11.84 -7.03
C GLU A 73 2.42 11.40 -5.62
N LEU A 74 2.57 12.32 -4.67
CA LEU A 74 2.10 12.12 -3.30
C LEU A 74 0.58 12.22 -3.28
N THR A 75 -0.07 11.17 -2.81
CA THR A 75 -1.52 11.19 -2.55
C THR A 75 -1.74 11.13 -1.04
N SER A 76 -2.68 11.91 -0.52
CA SER A 76 -2.92 12.00 0.92
C SER A 76 -4.41 12.03 1.23
N VAL A 77 -4.80 11.46 2.37
CA VAL A 77 -6.14 11.51 2.92
C VAL A 77 -6.06 11.86 4.40
N TYR A 78 -6.88 12.82 4.82
CA TYR A 78 -6.98 13.21 6.22
C TYR A 78 -7.91 12.24 6.96
N TYR A 79 -7.41 11.56 7.98
CA TYR A 79 -8.25 10.74 8.86
C TYR A 79 -7.70 10.65 10.28
N LEU A 80 -8.37 11.35 11.19
CA LEU A 80 -8.10 11.27 12.62
C LEU A 80 -8.15 9.80 13.08
N ASN A 81 -7.04 9.33 13.65
CA ASN A 81 -6.85 7.99 14.25
C ASN A 81 -6.58 6.80 13.30
N ALA A 82 -6.40 7.01 12.00
CA ALA A 82 -5.77 5.96 11.18
C ALA A 82 -4.27 5.97 11.47
N CYS A 83 -3.66 4.81 11.74
CA CYS A 83 -2.21 4.67 11.78
C CYS A 83 -1.85 3.33 11.13
N VAL A 84 -1.16 3.36 10.00
CA VAL A 84 -0.81 2.15 9.25
C VAL A 84 0.12 1.27 10.08
N ARG A 85 -0.21 -0.03 10.17
CA ARG A 85 0.68 -1.00 10.80
C ARG A 85 1.76 -1.43 9.81
N ASN A 86 2.95 -1.76 10.33
CA ASN A 86 4.01 -2.48 9.59
C ASN A 86 3.58 -3.93 9.32
N MET A 87 2.48 -4.12 8.59
CA MET A 87 1.88 -5.42 8.27
C MET A 87 1.79 -5.60 6.75
N PRO A 88 1.75 -6.85 6.27
CA PRO A 88 1.54 -7.13 4.86
C PRO A 88 0.24 -6.50 4.36
N SER A 89 0.29 -6.00 3.13
CA SER A 89 -0.89 -5.53 2.40
C SER A 89 -1.57 -6.69 1.68
N VAL A 90 -2.85 -6.48 1.35
CA VAL A 90 -3.63 -7.42 0.52
C VAL A 90 -4.01 -6.73 -0.78
N LEU A 91 -3.78 -7.38 -1.90
CA LEU A 91 -4.26 -6.94 -3.21
C LEU A 91 -5.63 -7.57 -3.48
N VAL A 92 -6.66 -6.75 -3.68
CA VAL A 92 -7.99 -7.21 -4.11
C VAL A 92 -8.37 -6.45 -5.37
N GLY A 93 -8.48 -7.16 -6.49
CA GLY A 93 -8.65 -6.54 -7.81
C GLY A 93 -7.42 -5.69 -8.17
N ASP A 94 -7.64 -4.38 -8.29
CA ASP A 94 -6.64 -3.38 -8.67
C ASP A 94 -6.20 -2.47 -7.50
N ALA A 95 -6.67 -2.78 -6.29
CA ALA A 95 -6.45 -1.95 -5.10
C ALA A 95 -5.71 -2.71 -4.00
N LEU A 96 -4.81 -2.01 -3.34
CA LEU A 96 -4.08 -2.47 -2.17
C LEU A 96 -4.80 -2.04 -0.89
N TYR A 97 -4.85 -2.94 0.08
CA TYR A 97 -5.49 -2.73 1.36
C TYR A 97 -4.45 -2.87 2.46
N PHE A 98 -4.34 -1.83 3.30
CA PHE A 98 -3.41 -1.77 4.41
C PHE A 98 -4.17 -1.67 5.73
N THR A 99 -3.86 -2.57 6.65
CA THR A 99 -4.46 -2.56 7.99
C THR A 99 -3.90 -1.41 8.82
N CYS A 100 -4.79 -0.69 9.50
CA CYS A 100 -4.43 0.37 10.42
C CYS A 100 -4.85 0.03 11.86
N PHE A 101 -4.32 0.77 12.83
CA PHE A 101 -4.86 0.81 14.18
C PHE A 101 -6.33 1.27 14.17
N GLY A 102 -7.09 0.89 15.20
CA GLY A 102 -8.47 1.35 15.39
C GLY A 102 -9.52 0.72 14.46
N ASN A 103 -9.26 -0.47 13.90
CA ASN A 103 -10.16 -1.14 12.96
C ASN A 103 -10.40 -0.33 11.67
N HIS A 104 -9.39 0.40 11.20
CA HIS A 104 -9.41 1.13 9.94
C HIS A 104 -8.61 0.38 8.86
N ILE A 105 -8.99 0.58 7.60
CA ILE A 105 -8.30 0.02 6.44
C ILE A 105 -8.06 1.14 5.44
N VAL A 106 -6.81 1.29 5.00
CA VAL A 106 -6.48 2.22 3.91
C VAL A 106 -6.52 1.46 2.61
N LYS A 107 -7.34 1.94 1.67
CA LYS A 107 -7.43 1.45 0.30
C LYS A 107 -6.60 2.37 -0.59
N TYR A 108 -5.66 1.80 -1.32
CA TYR A 108 -4.81 2.52 -2.26
C TYR A 108 -4.97 1.94 -3.66
N TRP A 109 -5.39 2.79 -4.61
CA TRP A 109 -5.32 2.45 -6.03
C TRP A 109 -4.02 3.00 -6.62
N PRO A 110 -3.08 2.13 -7.07
CA PRO A 110 -1.81 2.55 -7.65
C PRO A 110 -1.91 3.48 -8.87
N HIS A 111 -3.11 3.66 -9.43
CA HIS A 111 -3.35 4.42 -10.65
C HIS A 111 -4.42 5.52 -10.49
N LEU A 112 -5.06 5.68 -9.32
CA LEU A 112 -6.20 6.62 -9.16
C LEU A 112 -6.12 7.53 -7.94
N THR A 113 -5.86 7.05 -6.70
CA THR A 113 -5.69 7.85 -5.44
C THR A 113 -5.74 6.98 -4.17
N CYS A 114 -5.46 7.57 -2.99
CA CYS A 114 -5.71 6.99 -1.66
C CYS A 114 -7.13 7.24 -1.15
N GLN A 115 -7.73 6.24 -0.48
CA GLN A 115 -8.98 6.37 0.26
C GLN A 115 -8.91 5.66 1.62
N CYS A 116 -9.42 6.29 2.68
CA CYS A 116 -9.56 5.65 3.98
C CYS A 116 -10.95 5.01 4.12
N LEU A 117 -11.00 3.71 4.40
CA LEU A 117 -12.23 2.97 4.68
C LEU A 117 -12.30 2.65 6.18
N ARG A 118 -13.44 2.92 6.81
CA ARG A 118 -13.72 2.41 8.16
C ARG A 118 -14.13 0.95 8.02
N SER A 119 -13.51 0.01 8.74
CA SER A 119 -14.13 -1.31 8.83
C SER A 119 -15.43 -1.14 9.61
N GLN A 120 -16.56 -1.49 8.99
CA GLN A 120 -17.73 -1.80 9.78
C GLN A 120 -17.42 -3.13 10.45
N SER A 121 -17.47 -3.18 11.78
CA SER A 121 -17.41 -4.44 12.50
C SER A 121 -18.57 -5.30 12.04
N TRP A 122 -18.30 -6.36 11.28
CA TRP A 122 -19.27 -7.45 11.15
C TRP A 122 -19.26 -8.15 12.50
N THR A 123 -20.23 -7.82 13.36
CA THR A 123 -20.55 -8.70 14.48
C THR A 123 -21.07 -9.99 13.86
N LEU A 124 -20.27 -11.05 13.96
CA LEU A 124 -20.74 -12.39 13.64
C LEU A 124 -21.79 -12.74 14.70
N GLY A 125 -23.06 -12.54 14.38
CA GLY A 125 -24.17 -12.83 15.28
C GLY A 125 -25.25 -11.76 15.26
N ASP A 126 -26.01 -11.70 14.16
CA ASP A 126 -27.45 -11.60 14.31
C ASP A 126 -28.10 -12.46 13.22
N SER A 127 -27.96 -13.77 13.43
CA SER A 127 -28.90 -14.74 12.89
C SER A 127 -29.99 -14.90 13.94
N SER A 128 -30.99 -14.03 13.89
CA SER A 128 -32.34 -14.32 14.36
C SER A 128 -33.26 -13.88 13.20
N GLU A 129 -33.42 -14.80 12.25
CA GLU A 129 -34.64 -15.59 12.09
C GLU A 129 -35.87 -14.74 11.78
N GLN A 130 -36.42 -15.06 10.61
CA GLN A 130 -37.69 -14.62 10.08
C GLN A 130 -38.81 -14.74 11.11
N GLU A 131 -39.65 -13.71 11.20
CA GLU A 131 -41.10 -13.89 11.26
C GLU A 131 -41.80 -12.78 10.45
#